data_AF-A0A086MFE5-F1
#
_entry.id   AF-A0A086MFE5-F1
#
_cell.length_a   1.000
_cell.length_b   1.000
_cell.length_c   1.000
_cell.angle_alpha   90.00
_cell.angle_beta   90.00
_cell.angle_gamma   90.00
#
_symmetry.space_group_name_H-M   'P 1'
#
loop_
_entity.id
_entity.type
_entity.pdbx_description
1 polymer ?
#
loop_
_entity_poly.entity_id
_entity_poly.type
_entity_poly.pdbx_seq_one_letter_code
_entity_poly.pdbx_strand_id
1 'polypeptide(L)'
;MATLKQFEEALRAQGMNMALAILEKMRKEEKKTRSIAPARRVSGRKMTPELARKILELHSTTDMTQQEIAFQLGVNQGRVNEVLKRGKWLVEDPQSEEAQARNKAKARMKRMQTEDTPIPRKQPVAAGVEEGPKKPRPKPSNTAQLSIDDFL
;
A
#
# COMPACT_ATOMS: atom_id res chain seq x y z
N MET A 1 5.18 34.28 -10.83
CA MET A 1 4.30 33.46 -11.71
C MET A 1 2.88 33.57 -11.17
N ALA A 2 1.90 33.90 -12.01
CA ALA A 2 0.51 34.00 -11.58
C ALA A 2 -0.11 32.60 -11.45
N THR A 3 -0.82 32.35 -10.35
CA THR A 3 -1.55 31.09 -10.14
C THR A 3 -2.94 31.17 -10.79
N LEU A 4 -3.52 30.02 -11.18
CA LEU A 4 -4.87 29.95 -11.75
C LEU A 4 -5.93 30.64 -10.86
N LYS A 5 -5.74 30.54 -9.54
CA LYS A 5 -6.61 31.17 -8.53
C LYS A 5 -6.54 32.71 -8.59
N GLN A 6 -5.35 33.27 -8.79
CA GLN A 6 -5.16 34.72 -8.93
C GLN A 6 -5.77 35.24 -10.25
N PHE A 7 -5.76 34.42 -11.31
CA PHE A 7 -6.43 34.77 -12.57
C PHE A 7 -7.96 34.77 -12.45
N GLU A 8 -8.53 33.77 -11.77
CA GLU A 8 -9.98 33.73 -11.48
C GLU A 8 -10.44 34.90 -10.63
N GLU A 9 -9.61 35.32 -9.68
CA GLU A 9 -9.88 36.48 -8.83
C GLU A 9 -9.83 37.79 -9.61
N ALA A 10 -8.87 37.95 -10.53
CA ALA A 10 -8.80 39.10 -11.43
C ALA A 10 -10.02 39.17 -12.38
N LEU A 11 -10.45 38.03 -12.95
CA LEU A 11 -11.65 37.97 -13.80
C LEU A 11 -12.93 38.30 -13.02
N ARG A 12 -13.01 37.89 -11.74
CA ARG A 12 -14.13 38.25 -10.85
C ARG A 12 -14.13 39.73 -10.51
N ALA A 13 -12.96 40.31 -10.20
CA ALA A 13 -12.81 41.73 -9.92
C ALA A 13 -13.18 42.61 -11.11
N GLN A 14 -12.92 42.14 -12.34
CA GLN A 14 -13.28 42.81 -13.58
C GLN A 14 -14.72 42.53 -14.05
N GLY A 15 -15.49 41.70 -13.34
CA GLY A 15 -16.89 41.39 -13.67
C GLY A 15 -17.07 40.55 -14.94
N MET A 16 -16.03 39.84 -15.39
CA MET A 16 -16.03 39.06 -16.63
C MET A 16 -16.72 37.69 -16.44
N ASN A 17 -18.03 37.71 -16.18
CA ASN A 17 -18.84 36.53 -15.85
C ASN A 17 -18.82 35.45 -16.94
N MET A 18 -18.76 35.85 -18.22
CA MET A 18 -18.66 34.91 -19.34
C MET A 18 -17.33 34.14 -19.34
N ALA A 19 -16.22 34.81 -18.98
CA ALA A 19 -14.91 34.16 -18.88
C ALA A 19 -14.86 33.16 -17.73
N LEU A 20 -15.49 33.48 -16.59
CA LEU A 20 -15.63 32.55 -15.46
C LEU A 20 -16.45 31.31 -15.84
N ALA A 21 -17.54 31.47 -16.58
CA ALA A 21 -18.37 30.36 -17.05
C ALA A 21 -17.61 29.41 -17.99
N ILE A 22 -16.77 29.97 -18.87
CA ILE A 22 -15.89 29.18 -19.75
C ILE A 22 -14.85 28.40 -18.95
N LEU A 23 -14.20 29.02 -17.96
CA LEU A 23 -13.24 28.32 -17.08
C LEU A 23 -13.91 27.17 -16.32
N GLU A 24 -15.14 27.37 -15.85
CA GLU A 24 -15.87 26.31 -15.15
C GLU A 24 -16.20 25.13 -16.09
N LYS A 25 -16.58 25.42 -17.34
CA LYS A 25 -16.82 24.38 -18.36
C LYS A 25 -15.54 23.59 -18.68
N MET A 26 -14.42 24.29 -18.88
CA MET A 26 -13.11 23.65 -19.12
C MET A 26 -12.68 22.78 -17.93
N ARG A 27 -12.86 23.26 -16.68
CA ARG A 27 -12.57 22.47 -15.48
C ARG A 27 -13.44 21.22 -15.37
N LYS A 28 -14.71 21.29 -15.79
CA LYS A 28 -15.61 20.12 -15.84
C LYS A 28 -15.14 19.10 -16.88
N GLU A 29 -14.64 19.54 -18.03
CA GLU A 29 -14.08 18.67 -19.07
C GLU A 29 -12.76 18.04 -18.64
N GLU A 30 -11.85 18.82 -18.04
CA GLU A 30 -10.59 18.31 -17.47
C GLU A 30 -10.84 17.31 -16.34
N LYS A 31 -11.83 17.55 -15.47
CA LYS A 31 -12.17 16.61 -14.40
C LYS A 31 -12.67 15.27 -14.95
N LYS A 32 -13.35 15.27 -16.11
CA LYS A 32 -13.79 14.04 -16.79
C LYS A 32 -12.62 13.26 -17.41
N THR A 33 -11.61 13.96 -17.93
CA THR A 33 -10.43 13.34 -18.56
C THR A 33 -9.31 13.04 -17.57
N ARG A 34 -9.38 13.58 -16.34
CA ARG A 34 -8.43 13.32 -15.27
C ARG A 34 -8.47 11.85 -14.86
N SER A 35 -7.60 11.06 -15.46
CA SER A 35 -7.28 9.72 -15.00
C SER A 35 -6.38 9.82 -13.76
N ILE A 36 -6.93 9.48 -12.60
CA ILE A 36 -6.12 9.27 -11.40
C ILE A 36 -5.54 7.87 -11.51
N ALA A 37 -4.36 7.75 -12.12
CA ALA A 37 -3.64 6.48 -12.11
C ALA A 37 -3.43 6.06 -10.65
N PRO A 38 -3.85 4.85 -10.23
CA PRO A 38 -3.60 4.38 -8.89
C PRO A 38 -2.09 4.40 -8.64
N ALA A 39 -1.68 4.89 -7.47
CA ALA A 39 -0.27 4.99 -7.11
C ALA A 39 0.37 3.59 -7.24
N ARG A 40 1.20 3.40 -8.26
CA ARG A 40 1.96 2.15 -8.42
C ARG A 40 2.88 2.07 -7.22
N ARG A 41 2.68 1.04 -6.39
CA ARG A 41 3.67 0.68 -5.37
C ARG A 41 4.97 0.40 -6.12
N VAL A 42 5.96 1.27 -5.97
CA VAL A 42 7.30 1.03 -6.47
C VAL A 42 7.78 -0.21 -5.71
N SER A 43 7.68 -1.38 -6.34
CA SER A 43 8.18 -2.61 -5.78
C SER A 43 9.70 -2.52 -5.84
N GLY A 44 10.29 -1.94 -4.80
CA GLY A 44 11.73 -1.87 -4.67
C GLY A 44 12.35 -3.26 -4.76
N ARG A 45 13.61 -3.30 -5.17
CA ARG A 45 14.43 -4.51 -5.29
C ARG A 45 14.18 -5.45 -4.11
N LYS A 46 14.01 -6.75 -4.38
CA LYS A 46 13.81 -7.76 -3.34
C LYS A 46 14.98 -7.75 -2.37
N MET A 47 14.70 -7.92 -1.08
CA MET A 47 15.76 -7.96 -0.08
C MET A 47 16.55 -9.25 -0.16
N THR A 48 17.87 -9.10 -0.06
CA THR A 48 18.84 -10.19 0.03
C THR A 48 19.76 -9.92 1.22
N PRO A 49 20.40 -10.97 1.78
CA PRO A 49 21.35 -10.80 2.87
C PRO A 49 22.53 -9.90 2.53
N GLU A 50 23.05 -9.97 1.30
CA GLU A 50 24.10 -9.08 0.83
C GLU A 50 23.66 -7.62 0.83
N LEU A 51 22.43 -7.36 0.43
CA LEU A 51 21.89 -6.00 0.37
C LEU A 51 21.64 -5.44 1.77
N ALA A 52 21.27 -6.29 2.75
CA ALA A 52 21.17 -5.91 4.15
C ALA A 52 22.54 -5.57 4.76
N ARG A 53 23.59 -6.33 4.45
CA ARG A 53 24.97 -5.99 4.86
C ARG A 53 25.42 -4.66 4.28
N LYS A 54 25.14 -4.43 3.00
CA LYS A 54 25.45 -3.15 2.33
C LYS A 54 24.68 -1.97 2.92
N ILE A 55 23.44 -2.17 3.38
CA ILE A 55 22.68 -1.15 4.11
C ILE A 55 23.37 -0.80 5.44
N LEU A 56 23.81 -1.80 6.21
CA LEU A 56 24.54 -1.55 7.46
C LEU A 56 25.85 -0.82 7.21
N GLU A 57 26.60 -1.23 6.18
CA GLU A 57 27.85 -0.59 5.77
C GLU A 57 27.61 0.88 5.39
N LEU A 58 26.65 1.17 4.52
CA LEU A 58 26.34 2.55 4.11
C LEU A 58 25.87 3.41 5.29
N HIS A 59 25.12 2.84 6.23
CA HIS A 59 24.66 3.56 7.41
C HIS A 59 25.75 3.81 8.45
N SER A 60 26.73 2.90 8.56
CA SER A 60 27.85 3.06 9.50
C SER A 60 28.97 3.93 8.94
N THR A 61 29.18 3.90 7.63
CA THR A 61 30.26 4.63 6.94
C THR A 61 29.83 6.02 6.46
N THR A 62 28.53 6.23 6.26
CA THR A 62 28.01 7.48 5.72
C THR A 62 26.87 7.99 6.60
N ASP A 63 26.79 9.31 6.81
CA ASP A 63 25.68 9.97 7.51
C ASP A 63 24.39 10.06 6.66
N MET A 64 24.21 9.13 5.73
CA MET A 64 23.04 9.09 4.87
C MET A 64 21.79 8.71 5.67
N THR A 65 20.71 9.40 5.35
CA THR A 65 19.38 9.06 5.86
C THR A 65 18.89 7.74 5.28
N GLN A 66 17.96 7.08 5.97
CA GLN A 66 17.35 5.83 5.50
C GLN A 66 16.69 5.99 4.12
N GLN A 67 16.14 7.17 3.82
CA GLN A 67 15.51 7.47 2.53
C GLN A 67 16.55 7.55 1.41
N GLU A 68 17.70 8.16 1.68
CA GLU A 68 18.80 8.26 0.70
C GLU A 68 19.41 6.89 0.43
N ILE A 69 19.66 6.08 1.47
CA ILE A 69 20.11 4.69 1.31
C ILE A 69 19.08 3.87 0.52
N ALA A 70 17.79 4.05 0.81
CA ALA A 70 16.72 3.38 0.11
C ALA A 70 16.66 3.76 -1.38
N PHE A 71 16.84 5.05 -1.68
CA PHE A 71 16.86 5.56 -3.05
C PHE A 71 18.07 5.03 -3.82
N GLN A 72 19.27 5.11 -3.24
CA GLN A 72 20.50 4.64 -3.87
C GLN A 72 20.48 3.14 -4.16
N LEU A 73 19.95 2.33 -3.24
CA LEU A 73 19.86 0.87 -3.40
C LEU A 73 18.59 0.41 -4.14
N GLY A 74 17.67 1.32 -4.46
CA GLY A 74 16.40 1.01 -5.11
C GLY A 74 15.48 0.12 -4.26
N VAL A 75 15.52 0.27 -2.94
CA VAL A 75 14.72 -0.49 -1.96
C VAL A 75 13.68 0.38 -1.28
N ASN A 76 12.74 -0.23 -0.57
CA ASN A 76 11.75 0.52 0.20
C ASN A 76 12.37 0.99 1.53
N GLN A 77 12.14 2.25 1.93
CA GLN A 77 12.65 2.82 3.19
C GLN A 77 12.22 2.02 4.43
N GLY A 78 11.02 1.45 4.45
CA GLY A 78 10.58 0.57 5.55
C GLY A 78 11.46 -0.68 5.70
N ARG A 79 11.97 -1.22 4.59
CA ARG A 79 12.89 -2.38 4.62
C ARG A 79 14.25 -1.99 5.18
N VAL A 80 14.76 -0.80 4.84
CA VAL A 80 16.00 -0.26 5.42
C VAL A 80 15.87 -0.11 6.93
N ASN A 81 14.76 0.45 7.41
CA ASN A 81 14.50 0.59 8.85
C ASN A 81 14.44 -0.77 9.57
N GLU A 82 13.86 -1.80 8.94
CA GLU A 82 13.82 -3.15 9.51
C GLU A 82 15.20 -3.83 9.57
N VAL A 83 16.07 -3.58 8.59
CA VAL A 83 17.49 -4.02 8.66
C VAL A 83 18.19 -3.33 9.82
N LEU A 84 18.10 -2.00 9.92
CA LEU A 84 18.79 -1.22 10.96
C LEU A 84 18.30 -1.52 12.38
N LYS A 85 16.98 -1.65 12.58
CA LYS A 85 16.40 -1.84 13.92
C LYS A 85 16.39 -3.28 14.40
N ARG A 86 16.21 -4.24 13.48
CA ARG A 86 15.93 -5.64 13.83
C ARG A 86 16.90 -6.64 13.21
N GLY A 87 17.86 -6.18 12.40
CA GLY A 87 18.81 -7.06 11.73
C GLY A 87 18.13 -8.05 10.78
N LYS A 88 16.95 -7.72 10.24
CA LYS A 88 16.26 -8.61 9.30
C LYS A 88 17.09 -8.80 8.03
N TRP A 89 16.90 -9.93 7.36
CA TRP A 89 17.63 -10.36 6.17
C TRP A 89 19.13 -10.67 6.34
N LEU A 90 19.77 -10.41 7.49
CA LEU A 90 21.22 -10.63 7.67
C LEU A 90 21.67 -12.10 7.71
N VAL A 91 20.82 -12.97 8.25
CA VAL A 91 21.10 -14.41 8.40
C VAL A 91 20.10 -15.18 7.55
N GLU A 92 20.58 -16.06 6.68
CA GLU A 92 19.74 -17.12 6.11
C GLU A 92 19.51 -18.19 7.18
N ASP A 93 18.81 -17.84 8.25
CA ASP A 93 18.47 -18.80 9.27
C ASP A 93 17.37 -19.73 8.70
N PRO A 94 17.64 -21.03 8.49
CA PRO A 94 16.70 -21.92 7.82
C PRO A 94 15.36 -22.07 8.56
N GLN A 95 15.34 -21.71 9.85
CA GLN A 95 14.16 -21.76 10.72
C GLN A 95 13.42 -20.42 10.84
N SER A 96 13.97 -19.31 10.33
CA SER A 96 13.30 -18.01 10.39
C SER A 96 11.96 -18.03 9.64
N GLU A 97 10.93 -17.39 10.21
CA GLU A 97 9.57 -17.30 9.62
C GLU A 97 9.60 -16.77 8.17
N GLU A 98 10.58 -15.91 7.86
CA GLU A 98 10.79 -15.38 6.52
C GLU A 98 11.34 -16.43 5.54
N ALA A 99 12.25 -17.30 6.00
CA ALA A 99 12.75 -18.42 5.20
C ALA A 99 11.66 -19.46 4.96
N GLN A 100 10.82 -19.73 5.98
CA GLN A 100 9.66 -20.60 5.85
C GLN A 100 8.63 -20.02 4.86
N ALA A 101 8.36 -18.71 4.91
CA ALA A 101 7.48 -18.03 3.96
C ALA A 101 8.04 -18.09 2.53
N ARG A 102 9.35 -17.84 2.35
CA ARG A 102 10.07 -17.93 1.07
C ARG A 102 10.02 -19.35 0.50
N ASN A 103 10.29 -20.37 1.33
CA ASN A 103 10.28 -21.78 0.93
C ASN A 103 8.86 -22.25 0.60
N LYS A 104 7.86 -21.85 1.40
CA LYS A 104 6.45 -22.14 1.13
C LYS A 104 5.96 -21.49 -0.17
N ALA A 105 6.38 -20.25 -0.45
CA ALA A 105 6.07 -19.57 -1.70
C ALA A 105 6.76 -20.23 -2.90
N LYS A 106 8.06 -20.55 -2.80
CA LYS A 106 8.79 -21.29 -3.84
C LYS A 106 8.16 -22.66 -4.10
N ALA A 107 7.74 -23.37 -3.07
CA ALA A 107 7.06 -24.67 -3.20
C ALA A 107 5.70 -24.54 -3.91
N ARG A 108 4.92 -23.48 -3.64
CA ARG A 108 3.66 -23.19 -4.37
C ARG A 108 3.91 -22.90 -5.84
N MET A 109 4.92 -22.07 -6.14
CA MET A 109 5.27 -21.74 -7.53
C MET A 109 5.80 -22.95 -8.29
N LYS A 110 6.59 -23.82 -7.65
CA LYS A 110 7.07 -25.07 -8.27
C LYS A 110 5.92 -26.03 -8.56
N ARG A 111 4.98 -26.20 -7.62
CA ARG A 111 3.76 -27.00 -7.84
C ARG A 111 2.91 -26.45 -8.99
N MET A 112 2.82 -25.13 -9.13
CA MET A 112 2.10 -24.48 -10.25
C MET A 112 2.82 -24.60 -11.61
N GLN A 113 4.12 -24.92 -11.64
CA GLN A 113 4.87 -25.12 -12.89
C GLN A 113 4.85 -26.58 -13.37
N THR A 114 4.68 -27.55 -12.46
CA THR A 114 4.68 -28.98 -12.80
C THR A 114 3.28 -29.55 -13.01
N GLU A 115 2.25 -28.88 -12.49
CA GLU A 115 0.85 -29.28 -12.63
C GLU A 115 0.14 -28.29 -13.54
N ASP A 116 -0.25 -28.73 -14.73
CA ASP A 116 -1.17 -28.02 -15.64
C ASP A 116 -2.62 -28.11 -15.11
N THR A 117 -2.77 -27.92 -13.79
CA THR A 117 -3.98 -28.23 -13.05
C THR A 117 -4.66 -26.91 -12.66
N PRO A 118 -5.95 -26.69 -13.03
CA PRO A 118 -6.63 -25.43 -12.82
C PRO A 118 -6.67 -25.09 -11.33
N ILE A 119 -6.28 -23.85 -11.00
CA ILE A 119 -6.42 -23.29 -9.66
C ILE A 119 -7.89 -23.41 -9.24
N PRO A 120 -8.25 -24.18 -8.19
CA PRO A 120 -9.62 -24.19 -7.72
C PRO A 120 -9.93 -22.81 -7.17
N ARG A 121 -10.73 -22.04 -7.92
CA ARG A 121 -11.40 -20.84 -7.40
C ARG A 121 -12.13 -21.30 -6.14
N LYS A 122 -11.75 -20.76 -4.98
CA LYS A 122 -12.53 -20.93 -3.75
C LYS A 122 -13.94 -20.42 -4.05
N GLN A 123 -14.86 -21.33 -4.30
CA GLN A 123 -16.28 -21.04 -4.32
C GLN A 123 -16.70 -20.63 -2.90
N PRO A 124 -17.60 -19.65 -2.75
CA PRO A 124 -18.18 -19.34 -1.46
C PRO A 124 -19.04 -20.54 -1.04
N VAL A 125 -18.65 -21.20 0.04
CA VAL A 125 -19.44 -22.29 0.63
C VAL A 125 -20.70 -21.72 1.27
N ALA A 126 -21.81 -21.84 0.53
CA ALA A 126 -23.16 -21.77 1.06
C ALA A 126 -23.75 -23.19 1.08
N ALA A 127 -24.31 -23.58 2.23
CA ALA A 127 -25.11 -24.78 2.53
C ALA A 127 -24.39 -26.15 2.38
N GLY A 128 -24.42 -27.09 3.31
CA GLY A 128 -25.06 -27.23 4.61
C GLY A 128 -24.89 -28.70 5.02
N VAL A 129 -24.43 -28.99 6.25
CA VAL A 129 -24.56 -30.30 6.90
C VAL A 129 -24.74 -30.07 8.40
N GLU A 130 -25.62 -30.89 8.96
CA GLU A 130 -26.29 -30.85 10.25
C GLU A 130 -25.43 -30.91 11.52
N GLU A 131 -26.18 -30.83 12.62
CA GLU A 131 -25.93 -30.43 13.98
C GLU A 131 -24.87 -31.21 14.78
N GLY A 132 -24.07 -30.44 15.53
CA GLY A 132 -23.36 -30.86 16.73
C GLY A 132 -23.32 -29.67 17.71
N PRO A 133 -23.36 -29.89 19.04
CA PRO A 133 -23.85 -28.89 19.99
C PRO A 133 -22.87 -27.71 20.12
N LYS A 134 -23.31 -26.54 19.67
CA LYS A 134 -22.55 -25.28 19.78
C LYS A 134 -22.61 -24.75 21.21
N LYS A 135 -21.45 -24.66 21.88
CA LYS A 135 -21.25 -23.75 23.03
C LYS A 135 -21.64 -22.32 22.60
N PRO A 136 -22.42 -21.57 23.40
CA PRO A 136 -22.84 -20.24 23.01
C PRO A 136 -21.64 -19.28 23.01
N ARG A 137 -21.30 -18.73 21.83
CA ARG A 137 -20.36 -17.62 21.72
C ARG A 137 -21.10 -16.31 22.08
N PRO A 138 -20.50 -15.43 22.90
CA PRO A 138 -21.14 -14.18 23.29
C PRO A 138 -21.28 -13.24 22.09
N LYS A 139 -22.43 -12.55 22.04
CA LYS A 139 -22.78 -11.53 21.02
C LYS A 139 -21.71 -10.43 20.98
N PRO A 140 -21.31 -9.93 19.80
CA PRO A 140 -20.57 -8.67 19.74
C PRO A 140 -21.51 -7.55 20.19
N SER A 141 -21.17 -6.92 21.31
CA SER A 141 -21.80 -5.70 21.78
C SER A 141 -21.57 -4.59 20.76
N ASN A 142 -22.67 -4.14 20.16
CA ASN A 142 -22.75 -2.94 19.35
C ASN A 142 -22.20 -1.78 20.20
N THR A 143 -21.02 -1.26 19.85
CA THR A 143 -20.40 -0.13 20.56
C THR A 143 -20.49 1.10 19.68
N ALA A 144 -21.36 2.01 20.15
CA ALA A 144 -21.36 3.45 19.96
C ALA A 144 -21.40 3.98 18.52
N GLN A 145 -22.59 3.90 17.92
CA GLN A 145 -23.01 4.90 16.94
C GLN A 145 -23.36 6.16 17.74
N LEU A 146 -22.47 7.15 17.77
CA LEU A 146 -22.75 8.46 18.37
C LEU A 146 -23.89 9.11 17.56
N SER A 147 -25.08 9.14 18.13
CA SER A 147 -26.22 9.88 17.61
C SER A 147 -26.04 11.38 17.88
N ILE A 148 -26.41 12.19 16.89
CA ILE A 148 -26.22 13.66 16.88
C ILE A 148 -27.01 14.39 17.98
N ASP A 149 -27.97 13.71 18.62
CA ASP A 149 -28.87 14.26 19.62
C ASP A 149 -28.25 14.42 21.02
N ASP A 150 -27.02 13.96 21.25
CA ASP A 150 -26.32 14.14 22.54
C ASP A 150 -25.67 15.54 22.70
N PHE A 151 -25.84 16.45 21.74
CA PHE A 151 -25.23 17.79 21.72
C PHE A 151 -26.21 18.96 21.55
N LEU A 152 -27.51 18.75 21.77
CA LEU A 152 -28.54 19.81 21.72
C LEU A 152 -29.18 20.07 23.09
#